data_AF-W9VG73-F1
#
_entry.id   AF-W9VG73-F1
#
_cell.length_a   1.000
_cell.length_b   1.000
_cell.length_c   1.000
_cell.angle_alpha   90.00
_cell.angle_beta   90.00
_cell.angle_gamma   90.00
#
_symmetry.space_group_name_H-M   'P 1'
#
loop_
_entity.id
_entity.type
_entity.pdbx_description
1 polymer ?
#
loop_
_entity_poly.entity_id
_entity_poly.type
_entity_poly.pdbx_seq_one_letter_code
_entity_poly.pdbx_strand_id
1 'polypeptide(L)'
;MKPYRHILLCLWLAVASTHATVTPDCADSCLLGTSGETPICEIWDSSSQSWSTDAFVTGPGAMHNLARDYTRWLHAWMMPAGGVTSTLFADPALDRVREYGGRRDSAIWTGTYLAAEALHFMATGSPDASRWMRETLGTLHRWWNIPGDPGYLARYAAPADSPQPILNLLPAEDPEVHRNVTYAGSTWHWRGNISRDQYQGVLLGYSLAYTATRSPALRETIRSDVVTFVEQLMSSDRREVALRLDGVTLSSTVRIPYAVFSEAEMPSGRPMLTLQTNPFEASGEGVLFFTPDAAELIRQLPGFGRFSSLPLPTQAIQLGAIFRIALQVTDGVPDYAARRQAIAEHYRQHVGEWLDIAADWENSNDCDQGYFGLNIGFMPLYSWIRLETDPAIKTRLQREVLRDALWAEVADHKNVFFAFIYASQAAAGDASRDLIAANAAQLARFPIAPNLAKGRDLRGIYPESEECPGISAVAVDVDERVPATFVWERHPWKLYDAGTPNLVYPGIDYLMAYWMGRYYGFIADDAPGTCLLWRPK
;
A
#
# COMPACT_ATOMS: atom_id res chain seq x y z
N MET A 1 39.12 66.33 23.56
CA MET A 1 39.89 65.44 22.65
C MET A 1 38.92 64.51 21.93
N LYS A 2 39.22 64.24 20.65
CA LYS A 2 38.42 63.48 19.68
C LYS A 2 38.13 62.02 20.11
N PRO A 3 37.13 61.37 19.46
CA PRO A 3 36.46 60.15 19.94
C PRO A 3 37.11 58.87 19.40
N TYR A 4 36.92 57.75 20.10
CA TYR A 4 37.10 56.41 19.53
C TYR A 4 35.74 55.73 19.39
N ARG A 5 35.33 55.58 18.12
CA ARG A 5 34.27 54.69 17.65
C ARG A 5 34.74 53.25 17.82
N HIS A 6 33.95 52.41 18.47
CA HIS A 6 33.91 50.98 18.13
C HIS A 6 32.47 50.57 17.87
N ILE A 7 32.24 50.29 16.58
CA ILE A 7 31.05 49.69 15.99
C ILE A 7 31.03 48.23 16.45
N LEU A 8 30.00 47.83 17.20
CA LEU A 8 29.69 46.42 17.41
C LEU A 8 29.07 45.90 16.10
N LEU A 9 29.87 45.22 15.27
CA LEU A 9 29.38 44.46 14.15
C LEU A 9 28.86 43.12 14.70
N CYS A 10 27.53 42.96 14.74
CA CYS A 10 26.89 41.67 14.95
C CYS A 10 27.20 40.76 13.74
N LEU A 11 28.22 39.90 13.86
CA LEU A 11 28.37 38.78 12.94
C LEU A 11 27.36 37.70 13.32
N TRP A 12 26.29 37.59 12.53
CA TRP A 12 25.53 36.37 12.40
C TRP A 12 26.42 35.32 11.73
N LEU A 13 26.99 34.42 12.51
CA LEU A 13 27.52 33.15 12.00
C LEU A 13 26.31 32.28 11.65
N ALA A 14 25.88 32.35 10.40
CA ALA A 14 25.10 31.28 9.79
C ALA A 14 25.96 30.02 9.82
N VAL A 15 25.67 29.12 10.77
CA VAL A 15 26.18 27.75 10.74
C VAL A 15 25.46 27.08 9.57
N ALA A 16 26.06 27.17 8.39
CA ALA A 16 25.74 26.27 7.29
C ALA A 16 26.15 24.87 7.76
N SER A 17 25.18 24.08 8.20
CA SER A 17 25.37 22.65 8.45
C SER A 17 25.60 21.96 7.12
N THR A 18 26.84 21.94 6.64
CA THR A 18 27.31 21.01 5.62
C THR A 18 27.20 19.60 6.18
N HIS A 19 26.03 18.99 6.02
CA HIS A 19 25.89 17.55 6.17
C HIS A 19 26.62 16.91 4.99
N ALA A 20 27.91 16.64 5.17
CA ALA A 20 28.55 15.60 4.39
C ALA A 20 27.80 14.31 4.72
N THR A 21 26.95 13.86 3.81
CA THR A 21 26.28 12.57 3.89
C THR A 21 27.36 11.51 3.80
N VAL A 22 27.75 10.96 4.94
CA VAL A 22 28.48 9.69 4.99
C VAL A 22 27.51 8.64 4.47
N THR A 23 27.63 8.31 3.19
CA THR A 23 26.97 7.14 2.62
C THR A 23 27.47 5.93 3.40
N PRO A 24 26.58 5.10 3.97
CA PRO A 24 27.01 3.93 4.71
C PRO A 24 27.76 2.96 3.78
N ASP A 25 28.65 2.14 4.35
CA ASP A 25 29.53 1.20 3.64
C ASP A 25 28.82 0.13 2.79
N CYS A 26 27.49 0.20 2.65
CA CYS A 26 26.69 -0.70 1.83
C CYS A 26 25.41 0.02 1.37
N ALA A 27 25.39 0.56 0.15
CA ALA A 27 24.18 1.06 -0.49
C ALA A 27 23.70 0.02 -1.52
N ASP A 28 22.40 -0.28 -1.56
CA ASP A 28 21.84 -1.18 -2.59
C ASP A 28 21.36 -0.40 -3.82
N SER A 29 21.25 0.92 -3.72
CA SER A 29 20.76 1.78 -4.80
C SER A 29 21.74 2.90 -5.14
N CYS A 30 21.97 3.08 -6.44
CA CYS A 30 22.67 4.26 -6.96
C CYS A 30 21.66 5.41 -7.14
N LEU A 31 21.72 6.40 -6.25
CA LEU A 31 20.87 7.59 -6.35
C LEU A 31 21.29 8.48 -7.53
N LEU A 32 20.34 8.81 -8.41
CA LEU A 32 20.57 9.79 -9.48
C LEU A 32 20.86 11.16 -8.86
N GLY A 33 22.00 11.77 -9.22
CA GLY A 33 22.37 13.12 -8.79
C GLY A 33 23.26 13.23 -7.54
N THR A 34 23.79 12.13 -7.01
CA THR A 34 24.83 12.20 -5.95
C THR A 34 26.10 12.86 -6.49
N SER A 35 26.53 13.97 -5.89
CA SER A 35 27.69 14.75 -6.34
C SER A 35 29.02 14.23 -5.75
N GLY A 36 29.99 13.99 -6.64
CA GLY A 36 31.43 13.80 -6.42
C GLY A 36 32.14 14.10 -7.75
N GLU A 37 33.46 14.28 -7.80
CA GLU A 37 34.12 14.77 -9.04
C GLU A 37 34.13 13.77 -10.22
N THR A 38 33.78 12.49 -10.01
CA THR A 38 33.24 11.57 -11.04
C THR A 38 32.79 10.24 -10.39
N PRO A 39 31.53 10.10 -9.94
CA PRO A 39 30.95 8.84 -9.53
C PRO A 39 30.75 7.93 -10.73
N ILE A 40 31.28 6.72 -10.70
CA ILE A 40 30.80 5.66 -11.58
C ILE A 40 30.03 4.67 -10.70
N CYS A 41 28.75 4.46 -11.02
CA CYS A 41 27.96 3.42 -10.37
C CYS A 41 28.42 2.07 -10.91
N GLU A 42 29.11 1.30 -10.06
CA GLU A 42 29.61 -0.03 -10.39
C GLU A 42 28.94 -1.10 -9.51
N ILE A 43 28.63 -2.25 -10.11
CA ILE A 43 28.12 -3.43 -9.40
C ILE A 43 29.29 -4.38 -9.15
N TRP A 44 29.39 -4.94 -7.95
CA TRP A 44 30.30 -6.05 -7.68
C TRP A 44 29.66 -7.36 -8.14
N ASP A 45 30.21 -7.96 -9.20
CA ASP A 45 29.80 -9.28 -9.65
C ASP A 45 30.57 -10.35 -8.84
N SER A 46 29.83 -11.09 -8.00
CA SER A 46 30.41 -12.14 -7.15
C SER A 46 30.88 -13.37 -7.94
N SER A 47 30.35 -13.58 -9.15
CA SER A 47 30.72 -14.68 -10.04
C SER A 47 32.04 -14.38 -10.76
N SER A 48 32.24 -13.15 -11.22
CA SER A 48 33.46 -12.71 -11.90
C SER A 48 34.51 -12.11 -10.95
N GLN A 49 34.13 -11.84 -9.69
CA GLN A 49 34.93 -11.09 -8.71
C GLN A 49 35.44 -9.75 -9.25
N SER A 50 34.61 -9.03 -10.01
CA SER A 50 34.98 -7.75 -10.64
C SER A 50 33.91 -6.68 -10.47
N TRP A 51 34.35 -5.42 -10.52
CA TRP A 51 33.47 -4.25 -10.65
C TRP A 51 33.04 -4.07 -12.11
N SER A 52 31.76 -3.81 -12.34
CA SER A 52 31.20 -3.60 -13.68
C SER A 52 30.35 -2.33 -13.75
N THR A 53 30.56 -1.55 -14.82
CA THR A 53 29.70 -0.45 -15.25
C THR A 53 28.63 -0.88 -16.23
N ASP A 54 28.75 -2.10 -16.77
CA ASP A 54 27.85 -2.61 -17.80
C ASP A 54 26.48 -2.78 -17.17
N ALA A 55 25.52 -2.06 -17.73
CA ALA A 55 24.18 -1.89 -17.23
C ALA A 55 23.60 -3.21 -16.74
N PHE A 56 23.29 -3.26 -15.44
CA PHE A 56 22.04 -3.83 -14.93
C PHE A 56 21.54 -5.02 -15.75
N VAL A 57 22.31 -6.11 -15.78
CA VAL A 57 21.93 -7.33 -16.50
C VAL A 57 20.54 -7.73 -16.01
N THR A 58 19.60 -7.98 -16.93
CA THR A 58 18.25 -8.46 -16.61
C THR A 58 18.08 -9.86 -17.19
N GLY A 59 17.40 -10.74 -16.45
CA GLY A 59 17.21 -12.16 -16.78
C GLY A 59 17.13 -13.06 -15.54
N PRO A 60 16.91 -14.38 -15.70
CA PRO A 60 16.95 -15.34 -14.59
C PRO A 60 18.31 -15.27 -13.87
N GLY A 61 18.29 -14.98 -12.56
CA GLY A 61 19.49 -14.74 -11.75
C GLY A 61 19.96 -13.29 -11.66
N ALA A 62 19.15 -12.34 -12.15
CA ALA A 62 19.40 -10.90 -12.00
C ALA A 62 18.15 -10.13 -11.55
N MET A 63 17.26 -10.80 -10.81
CA MET A 63 16.03 -10.20 -10.28
C MET A 63 16.33 -9.09 -9.27
N HIS A 64 17.44 -9.19 -8.54
CA HIS A 64 17.89 -8.13 -7.65
C HIS A 64 18.23 -6.84 -8.40
N ASN A 65 18.92 -6.93 -9.55
CA ASN A 65 19.24 -5.76 -10.36
C ASN A 65 17.98 -5.04 -10.82
N LEU A 66 16.96 -5.81 -11.21
CA LEU A 66 15.66 -5.26 -11.58
C LEU A 66 15.00 -4.52 -10.40
N ALA A 67 15.12 -5.04 -9.17
CA ALA A 67 14.59 -4.35 -7.99
C ALA A 67 15.31 -3.02 -7.74
N ARG A 68 16.65 -3.00 -7.87
CA ARG A 68 17.46 -1.78 -7.73
C ARG A 68 17.06 -0.72 -8.76
N ASP A 69 16.82 -1.14 -10.00
CA ASP A 69 16.39 -0.23 -11.06
C ASP A 69 14.99 0.32 -10.83
N TYR A 70 14.05 -0.50 -10.39
CA TYR A 70 12.72 -0.04 -10.04
C TYR A 70 12.73 0.94 -8.87
N THR A 71 13.45 0.64 -7.78
CA THR A 71 13.61 1.58 -6.65
C THR A 71 14.21 2.91 -7.12
N ARG A 72 15.25 2.88 -7.97
CA ARG A 72 15.86 4.09 -8.54
C ARG A 72 14.87 4.92 -9.37
N TRP A 73 14.13 4.29 -10.28
CA TRP A 73 13.11 4.96 -11.09
C TRP A 73 11.97 5.53 -10.25
N LEU A 74 11.50 4.76 -9.27
CA LEU A 74 10.42 5.15 -8.37
C LEU A 74 10.76 6.45 -7.64
N HIS A 75 11.93 6.51 -7.00
CA HIS A 75 12.35 7.70 -6.25
C HIS A 75 12.65 8.91 -7.13
N ALA A 76 13.19 8.69 -8.33
CA ALA A 76 13.51 9.79 -9.23
C ALA A 76 12.25 10.46 -9.80
N TRP A 77 11.20 9.69 -10.07
CA TRP A 77 10.13 10.18 -10.95
C TRP A 77 8.70 9.86 -10.51
N MET A 78 8.47 9.03 -9.50
CA MET A 78 7.12 8.47 -9.22
C MET A 78 6.73 8.61 -7.75
N MET A 79 7.46 9.41 -6.98
CA MET A 79 7.12 9.76 -5.59
C MET A 79 6.98 11.27 -5.36
N PRO A 80 6.18 12.01 -6.18
CA PRO A 80 5.93 13.43 -5.92
C PRO A 80 5.39 13.62 -4.50
N ALA A 81 5.99 14.57 -3.76
CA ALA A 81 5.68 14.82 -2.35
C ALA A 81 5.72 13.56 -1.44
N GLY A 82 6.46 12.51 -1.85
CA GLY A 82 6.62 11.25 -1.11
C GLY A 82 5.57 10.17 -1.41
N GLY A 83 4.53 10.47 -2.20
CA GLY A 83 3.46 9.52 -2.51
C GLY A 83 3.65 8.80 -3.83
N VAL A 84 3.44 7.48 -3.87
CA VAL A 84 3.57 6.67 -5.10
C VAL A 84 2.52 7.08 -6.14
N THR A 85 2.96 7.35 -7.37
CA THR A 85 2.13 7.71 -8.52
C THR A 85 2.63 7.02 -9.80
N SER A 86 1.82 7.04 -10.86
CA SER A 86 2.33 6.84 -12.22
C SER A 86 2.78 8.17 -12.82
N THR A 87 3.66 8.16 -13.81
CA THR A 87 4.22 9.39 -14.38
C THR A 87 4.09 9.40 -15.89
N LEU A 88 3.43 10.42 -16.42
CA LEU A 88 3.39 10.73 -17.84
C LEU A 88 4.51 11.73 -18.16
N PHE A 89 5.42 11.35 -19.05
CA PHE A 89 6.49 12.22 -19.52
C PHE A 89 6.08 12.97 -20.78
N ALA A 90 6.72 14.12 -21.00
CA ALA A 90 6.41 14.99 -22.13
C ALA A 90 6.77 14.35 -23.49
N ASP A 91 7.80 13.52 -23.52
CA ASP A 91 8.37 12.91 -24.73
C ASP A 91 9.15 11.62 -24.38
N PRO A 92 9.61 10.85 -25.38
CA PRO A 92 10.29 9.58 -25.17
C PRO A 92 11.67 9.65 -24.49
N ALA A 93 12.21 10.86 -24.21
CA ALA A 93 13.45 10.98 -23.44
C ALA A 93 13.25 10.65 -21.94
N LEU A 94 12.00 10.70 -21.46
CA LEU A 94 11.61 10.35 -20.08
C LEU A 94 12.36 11.15 -19.00
N ASP A 95 12.70 12.41 -19.27
CA ASP A 95 13.46 13.30 -18.36
C ASP A 95 12.65 14.54 -17.91
N ARG A 96 11.47 14.75 -18.50
CA ARG A 96 10.58 15.86 -18.19
C ARG A 96 9.16 15.37 -17.90
N VAL A 97 8.77 15.48 -16.64
CA VAL A 97 7.41 15.15 -16.19
C VAL A 97 6.40 16.11 -16.82
N ARG A 98 5.36 15.55 -17.43
CA ARG A 98 4.18 16.28 -17.89
C ARG A 98 3.08 16.24 -16.83
N GLU A 99 2.79 15.06 -16.30
CA GLU A 99 1.67 14.85 -15.37
C GLU A 99 1.91 13.61 -14.50
N TYR A 100 1.33 13.60 -13.30
CA TYR A 100 1.27 12.42 -12.43
C TYR A 100 -0.15 11.83 -12.44
N GLY A 101 -0.23 10.50 -12.41
CA GLY A 101 -1.48 9.74 -12.35
C GLY A 101 -1.63 8.96 -11.05
N GLY A 102 -2.66 8.11 -10.95
CA GLY A 102 -2.86 7.23 -9.77
C GLY A 102 -3.23 7.95 -8.47
N ARG A 103 -3.62 9.24 -8.55
CA ARG A 103 -3.88 10.11 -7.38
C ARG A 103 -4.87 9.58 -6.34
N ARG A 104 -5.81 8.72 -6.75
CA ARG A 104 -6.80 8.12 -5.85
C ARG A 104 -6.26 6.92 -5.07
N ASP A 105 -5.21 6.26 -5.56
CA ASP A 105 -4.67 5.04 -4.96
C ASP A 105 -3.27 5.23 -4.36
N SER A 106 -2.84 6.48 -4.19
CA SER A 106 -1.49 6.76 -3.72
C SER A 106 -1.25 6.23 -2.30
N ALA A 107 -2.24 6.23 -1.41
CA ALA A 107 -2.11 5.72 -0.04
C ALA A 107 -1.88 4.20 0.01
N ILE A 108 -2.69 3.39 -0.67
CA ILE A 108 -2.46 1.93 -0.73
C ILE A 108 -1.07 1.61 -1.30
N TRP A 109 -0.65 2.31 -2.36
CA TRP A 109 0.62 2.03 -3.04
C TRP A 109 1.84 2.54 -2.28
N THR A 110 1.72 3.67 -1.59
CA THR A 110 2.77 4.16 -0.67
C THR A 110 2.93 3.23 0.53
N GLY A 111 1.83 2.72 1.08
CA GLY A 111 1.87 1.69 2.12
C GLY A 111 2.45 0.35 1.65
N THR A 112 2.09 -0.07 0.43
CA THR A 112 2.66 -1.28 -0.19
C THR A 112 4.16 -1.12 -0.46
N TYR A 113 4.60 0.07 -0.85
CA TYR A 113 6.02 0.36 -0.98
C TYR A 113 6.75 0.33 0.38
N LEU A 114 6.14 0.88 1.44
CA LEU A 114 6.67 0.73 2.80
C LEU A 114 6.81 -0.75 3.21
N ALA A 115 5.85 -1.60 2.83
CA ALA A 115 5.93 -3.04 3.06
C ALA A 115 7.11 -3.67 2.30
N ALA A 116 7.30 -3.30 1.03
CA ALA A 116 8.42 -3.77 0.22
C ALA A 116 9.77 -3.38 0.84
N GLU A 117 9.95 -2.12 1.25
CA GLU A 117 11.20 -1.67 1.88
C GLU A 117 11.43 -2.25 3.28
N ALA A 118 10.36 -2.55 4.03
CA ALA A 118 10.48 -3.27 5.29
C ALA A 118 10.97 -4.71 5.08
N LEU A 119 10.42 -5.42 4.08
CA LEU A 119 10.86 -6.76 3.69
C LEU A 119 12.30 -6.74 3.16
N HIS A 120 12.63 -5.74 2.33
CA HIS A 120 13.99 -5.47 1.87
C HIS A 120 14.94 -5.33 3.06
N PHE A 121 14.65 -4.43 4.00
CA PHE A 121 15.48 -4.21 5.18
C PHE A 121 15.65 -5.48 6.03
N MET A 122 14.59 -6.28 6.21
CA MET A 122 14.68 -7.54 6.94
C MET A 122 15.50 -8.60 6.22
N ALA A 123 15.48 -8.63 4.88
CA ALA A 123 16.23 -9.58 4.08
C ALA A 123 17.72 -9.23 3.97
N THR A 124 18.06 -7.94 3.92
CA THR A 124 19.42 -7.48 3.58
C THR A 124 20.13 -6.70 4.68
N GLY A 125 19.38 -6.07 5.59
CA GLY A 125 19.92 -5.09 6.54
C GLY A 125 20.31 -3.76 5.91
N SER A 126 19.92 -3.51 4.66
CA SER A 126 20.38 -2.38 3.85
C SER A 126 20.07 -1.01 4.50
N PRO A 127 21.08 -0.16 4.72
CA PRO A 127 20.87 1.21 5.19
C PRO A 127 19.98 2.06 4.27
N ASP A 128 20.01 1.81 2.95
CA ASP A 128 19.12 2.48 2.00
C ASP A 128 17.66 2.09 2.26
N ALA A 129 17.38 0.79 2.45
CA ALA A 129 16.04 0.32 2.80
C ALA A 129 15.54 0.95 4.11
N SER A 130 16.43 1.08 5.11
CA SER A 130 16.13 1.77 6.37
C SER A 130 15.81 3.25 6.18
N ARG A 131 16.54 3.94 5.28
CA ARG A 131 16.25 5.34 4.90
C ARG A 131 14.86 5.45 4.27
N TRP A 132 14.58 4.65 3.23
CA TRP A 132 13.31 4.72 2.50
C TRP A 132 12.11 4.33 3.35
N MET A 133 12.27 3.31 4.20
CA MET A 133 11.25 2.95 5.19
C MET A 133 10.92 4.15 6.10
N ARG A 134 11.93 4.86 6.63
CA ARG A 134 11.72 6.04 7.49
C ARG A 134 11.06 7.21 6.75
N GLU A 135 11.48 7.51 5.53
CA GLU A 135 10.92 8.61 4.74
C GLU A 135 9.46 8.33 4.33
N THR A 136 9.19 7.10 3.89
CA THR A 136 7.84 6.67 3.52
C THR A 136 6.91 6.65 4.74
N LEU A 137 7.41 6.19 5.90
CA LEU A 137 6.68 6.28 7.16
C LEU A 137 6.36 7.73 7.53
N GLY A 138 7.32 8.66 7.41
CA GLY A 138 7.08 10.08 7.67
C GLY A 138 6.02 10.69 6.77
N THR A 139 5.95 10.24 5.51
CA THR A 139 4.91 10.64 4.55
C THR A 139 3.54 10.12 4.97
N LEU A 140 3.42 8.83 5.27
CA LEU A 140 2.15 8.23 5.69
C LEU A 140 1.67 8.80 7.04
N HIS A 141 2.56 9.01 8.00
CA HIS A 141 2.22 9.66 9.27
C HIS A 141 1.65 11.06 9.05
N ARG A 142 2.23 11.84 8.12
CA ARG A 142 1.63 13.13 7.72
C ARG A 142 0.22 12.93 7.18
N TRP A 143 -0.02 11.93 6.34
CA TRP A 143 -1.33 11.68 5.73
C TRP A 143 -2.39 11.20 6.72
N TRP A 144 -2.01 10.53 7.81
CA TRP A 144 -2.90 10.24 8.94
C TRP A 144 -3.31 11.48 9.72
N ASN A 145 -2.49 12.52 9.74
CA ASN A 145 -2.64 13.65 10.66
C ASN A 145 -3.06 14.95 9.96
N ILE A 146 -2.88 15.05 8.64
CA ILE A 146 -3.24 16.26 7.88
C ILE A 146 -4.74 16.56 7.80
N PRO A 147 -5.66 15.56 7.77
CA PRO A 147 -7.09 15.83 7.80
C PRO A 147 -7.54 16.45 9.14
N GLY A 148 -6.85 16.08 10.22
CA GLY A 148 -7.16 16.51 11.59
C GLY A 148 -8.19 15.64 12.31
N ASP A 149 -8.90 14.78 11.57
CA ASP A 149 -9.85 13.81 12.12
C ASP A 149 -9.13 12.54 12.61
N PRO A 150 -9.33 12.09 13.87
CA PRO A 150 -8.70 10.88 14.39
C PRO A 150 -8.97 9.65 13.51
N GLY A 151 -7.93 8.91 13.14
CA GLY A 151 -8.05 7.69 12.34
C GLY A 151 -8.45 7.90 10.88
N TYR A 152 -8.65 9.15 10.42
CA TYR A 152 -8.94 9.45 9.03
C TYR A 152 -7.65 9.61 8.23
N LEU A 153 -7.51 8.84 7.15
CA LEU A 153 -6.32 8.82 6.30
C LEU A 153 -6.57 9.64 5.03
N ALA A 154 -5.66 10.55 4.68
CA ALA A 154 -5.68 11.20 3.37
C ALA A 154 -5.22 10.22 2.26
N ARG A 155 -5.84 10.30 1.07
CA ARG A 155 -5.41 9.55 -0.12
C ARG A 155 -4.05 10.02 -0.65
N TYR A 156 -3.81 11.33 -0.54
CA TYR A 156 -2.58 12.00 -0.97
C TYR A 156 -2.52 13.41 -0.36
N ALA A 157 -1.32 13.94 -0.10
CA ALA A 157 -1.14 15.33 0.32
C ALA A 157 0.19 15.91 -0.17
N ALA A 158 0.19 17.21 -0.46
CA ALA A 158 1.37 17.95 -0.89
C ALA A 158 1.39 19.38 -0.31
N PRO A 159 2.59 19.99 -0.13
CA PRO A 159 2.70 21.40 0.20
C PRO A 159 2.00 22.29 -0.83
N ALA A 160 1.39 23.39 -0.40
CA ALA A 160 0.68 24.32 -1.28
C ALA A 160 1.62 25.07 -2.26
N ASP A 161 2.92 25.12 -1.96
CA ASP A 161 3.98 25.68 -2.81
C ASP A 161 4.67 24.63 -3.70
N SER A 162 4.10 23.42 -3.81
CA SER A 162 4.62 22.37 -4.70
C SER A 162 4.62 22.82 -6.17
N PRO A 163 5.51 22.27 -7.01
CA PRO A 163 5.47 22.48 -8.46
C PRO A 163 4.11 22.15 -9.10
N GLN A 164 3.77 22.85 -10.17
CA GLN A 164 2.46 22.71 -10.83
C GLN A 164 2.07 21.26 -11.19
N PRO A 165 2.97 20.39 -11.70
CA PRO A 165 2.60 18.99 -11.97
C PRO A 165 2.13 18.23 -10.72
N ILE A 166 2.64 18.57 -9.53
CA ILE A 166 2.18 18.01 -8.25
C ILE A 166 0.82 18.62 -7.87
N LEU A 167 0.66 19.94 -8.00
CA LEU A 167 -0.60 20.61 -7.68
C LEU A 167 -1.76 20.15 -8.59
N ASN A 168 -1.47 19.67 -9.81
CA ASN A 168 -2.46 19.07 -10.69
C ASN A 168 -3.09 17.78 -10.13
N LEU A 169 -2.47 17.13 -9.14
CA LEU A 169 -3.08 16.01 -8.40
C LEU A 169 -4.16 16.50 -7.40
N LEU A 170 -4.13 17.79 -7.07
CA LEU A 170 -4.95 18.47 -6.06
C LEU A 170 -5.66 19.72 -6.65
N PRO A 171 -6.45 19.54 -7.74
CA PRO A 171 -7.21 20.63 -8.35
C PRO A 171 -8.23 21.26 -7.37
N ALA A 172 -8.47 22.57 -7.47
CA ALA A 172 -9.38 23.28 -6.54
C ALA A 172 -10.86 22.95 -6.78
N GLU A 173 -11.20 22.57 -8.00
CA GLU A 173 -12.56 22.27 -8.45
C GLU A 173 -13.04 20.88 -8.06
N ASP A 174 -12.13 20.00 -7.62
CA ASP A 174 -12.45 18.64 -7.23
C ASP A 174 -12.93 18.61 -5.76
N PRO A 175 -14.17 18.17 -5.48
CA PRO A 175 -14.73 18.21 -4.13
C PRO A 175 -14.00 17.30 -3.13
N GLU A 176 -13.19 16.35 -3.59
CA GLU A 176 -12.36 15.53 -2.72
C GLU A 176 -11.08 16.25 -2.26
N VAL A 177 -10.80 17.46 -2.76
CA VAL A 177 -9.55 18.18 -2.49
C VAL A 177 -9.78 19.30 -1.48
N HIS A 178 -9.09 19.19 -0.34
CA HIS A 178 -9.10 20.17 0.72
C HIS A 178 -7.83 21.03 0.64
N ARG A 179 -7.99 22.33 0.43
CA ARG A 179 -6.88 23.27 0.19
C ARG A 179 -6.70 24.24 1.36
N ASN A 180 -5.50 24.82 1.40
CA ASN A 180 -5.09 25.84 2.37
C ASN A 180 -5.18 25.38 3.84
N VAL A 181 -4.88 24.10 4.09
CA VAL A 181 -4.88 23.52 5.43
C VAL A 181 -3.53 23.80 6.09
N THR A 182 -3.54 24.41 7.28
CA THR A 182 -2.33 24.64 8.06
C THR A 182 -1.93 23.37 8.79
N TYR A 183 -0.77 22.81 8.47
CA TYR A 183 -0.22 21.63 9.14
C TYR A 183 1.28 21.83 9.40
N ALA A 184 1.69 21.62 10.65
CA ALA A 184 3.09 21.76 11.11
C ALA A 184 3.75 23.10 10.69
N GLY A 185 2.99 24.21 10.71
CA GLY A 185 3.49 25.55 10.38
C GLY A 185 3.63 25.84 8.88
N SER A 186 3.13 24.98 8.00
CA SER A 186 3.09 25.19 6.54
C SER A 186 1.68 24.99 5.99
N THR A 187 1.44 25.52 4.79
CA THR A 187 0.16 25.37 4.09
C THR A 187 0.18 24.15 3.19
N TRP A 188 -0.84 23.32 3.27
CA TRP A 188 -0.96 22.06 2.54
C TRP A 188 -2.27 21.94 1.76
N HIS A 189 -2.25 21.05 0.80
CA HIS A 189 -3.43 20.54 0.10
C HIS A 189 -3.47 19.02 0.26
N TRP A 190 -4.65 18.45 0.47
CA TRP A 190 -4.81 17.00 0.60
C TRP A 190 -6.08 16.51 -0.08
N ARG A 191 -6.09 15.24 -0.47
CA ARG A 191 -7.22 14.55 -1.09
C ARG A 191 -7.87 13.58 -0.09
N GLY A 192 -9.16 13.72 0.10
CA GLY A 192 -10.00 12.86 0.92
C GLY A 192 -10.77 11.82 0.13
N ASN A 193 -12.03 11.61 0.52
CA ASN A 193 -12.94 10.56 0.09
C ASN A 193 -12.27 9.18 0.19
N ILE A 194 -11.60 8.90 1.31
CA ILE A 194 -10.77 7.70 1.48
C ILE A 194 -11.61 6.43 1.37
N SER A 195 -11.07 5.38 0.74
CA SER A 195 -11.71 4.07 0.64
C SER A 195 -10.97 3.01 1.46
N ARG A 196 -11.66 1.92 1.85
CA ARG A 196 -11.15 0.88 2.76
C ARG A 196 -9.84 0.25 2.29
N ASP A 197 -9.67 0.06 0.99
CA ASP A 197 -8.48 -0.48 0.34
C ASP A 197 -7.22 0.35 0.62
N GLN A 198 -7.36 1.67 0.76
CA GLN A 198 -6.25 2.57 1.06
C GLN A 198 -5.59 2.24 2.41
N TYR A 199 -6.40 1.90 3.41
CA TYR A 199 -5.92 1.48 4.72
C TYR A 199 -5.13 0.16 4.67
N GLN A 200 -5.46 -0.74 3.75
CA GLN A 200 -4.87 -2.08 3.71
C GLN A 200 -3.39 -2.03 3.34
N GLY A 201 -3.04 -1.24 2.32
CA GLY A 201 -1.65 -1.01 1.95
C GLY A 201 -0.87 -0.34 3.08
N VAL A 202 -1.44 0.71 3.68
CA VAL A 202 -0.80 1.43 4.79
C VAL A 202 -0.59 0.53 6.00
N LEU A 203 -1.59 -0.26 6.40
CA LEU A 203 -1.50 -1.16 7.54
C LEU A 203 -0.57 -2.34 7.29
N LEU A 204 -0.53 -2.88 6.06
CA LEU A 204 0.47 -3.87 5.66
C LEU A 204 1.88 -3.30 5.83
N GLY A 205 2.12 -2.10 5.29
CA GLY A 205 3.40 -1.40 5.42
C GLY A 205 3.78 -1.12 6.86
N TYR A 206 2.86 -0.58 7.66
CA TYR A 206 3.07 -0.27 9.08
C TYR A 206 3.40 -1.53 9.89
N SER A 207 2.67 -2.62 9.68
CA SER A 207 2.90 -3.89 10.39
C SER A 207 4.28 -4.48 10.11
N LEU A 208 4.71 -4.49 8.83
CA LEU A 208 6.02 -4.99 8.43
C LEU A 208 7.14 -4.03 8.88
N ALA A 209 6.95 -2.72 8.73
CA ALA A 209 7.91 -1.71 9.19
C ALA A 209 8.11 -1.77 10.71
N TYR A 210 7.07 -2.03 11.49
CA TYR A 210 7.16 -2.19 12.94
C TYR A 210 8.03 -3.40 13.34
N THR A 211 7.90 -4.51 12.62
CA THR A 211 8.76 -5.69 12.77
C THR A 211 10.19 -5.38 12.36
N ALA A 212 10.38 -4.72 11.22
CA ALA A 212 11.67 -4.46 10.62
C ALA A 212 12.52 -3.47 11.44
N THR A 213 11.91 -2.37 11.93
CA THR A 213 12.64 -1.31 12.63
C THR A 213 12.87 -1.60 14.10
N ARG A 214 14.03 -1.18 14.61
CA ARG A 214 14.34 -1.16 16.05
C ARG A 214 14.26 0.25 16.66
N SER A 215 13.99 1.27 15.85
CA SER A 215 13.91 2.66 16.33
C SER A 215 12.68 2.84 17.22
N PRO A 216 12.84 3.24 18.50
CA PRO A 216 11.72 3.50 19.39
C PRO A 216 10.79 4.61 18.84
N ALA A 217 11.37 5.64 18.22
CA ALA A 217 10.61 6.75 17.65
C ALA A 217 9.73 6.31 16.46
N LEU A 218 10.28 5.52 15.53
CA LEU A 218 9.49 5.02 14.39
C LEU A 218 8.40 4.05 14.84
N ARG A 219 8.70 3.20 15.84
CA ARG A 219 7.69 2.32 16.44
C ARG A 219 6.58 3.10 17.13
N GLU A 220 6.90 4.21 17.80
CA GLU A 220 5.88 5.07 18.41
C GLU A 220 5.01 5.74 17.36
N THR A 221 5.58 6.27 16.28
CA THR A 221 4.79 6.83 15.15
C THR A 221 3.79 5.82 14.60
N ILE A 222 4.26 4.60 14.29
CA ILE A 222 3.38 3.53 13.79
C ILE A 222 2.28 3.20 14.81
N ARG A 223 2.67 3.07 16.08
CA ARG A 223 1.76 2.69 17.17
C ARG A 223 0.68 3.75 17.38
N SER A 224 1.04 5.03 17.45
CA SER A 224 0.11 6.11 17.71
C SER A 224 -0.96 6.19 16.61
N ASP A 225 -0.56 6.11 15.34
CA ASP A 225 -1.47 6.15 14.20
C ASP A 225 -2.44 4.94 14.22
N VAL A 226 -1.92 3.72 14.39
CA VAL A 226 -2.73 2.49 14.40
C VAL A 226 -3.68 2.44 15.59
N VAL A 227 -3.21 2.79 16.79
CA VAL A 227 -4.05 2.77 18.00
C VAL A 227 -5.15 3.82 17.90
N THR A 228 -4.82 5.03 17.42
CA THR A 228 -5.84 6.07 17.20
C THR A 228 -6.91 5.57 16.23
N PHE A 229 -6.51 4.93 15.13
CA PHE A 229 -7.44 4.33 14.17
C PHE A 229 -8.34 3.27 14.80
N VAL A 230 -7.77 2.29 15.52
CA VAL A 230 -8.56 1.20 16.13
C VAL A 230 -9.47 1.71 17.25
N GLU A 231 -9.05 2.71 18.02
CA GLU A 231 -9.92 3.34 19.03
C GLU A 231 -11.14 4.00 18.40
N GLN A 232 -11.01 4.60 17.21
CA GLN A 232 -12.17 5.09 16.46
C GLN A 232 -13.07 3.95 15.99
N LEU A 233 -12.50 2.85 15.49
CA LEU A 233 -13.30 1.69 15.06
C LEU A 233 -14.04 1.02 16.23
N MET A 234 -13.45 1.02 17.43
CA MET A 234 -14.07 0.52 18.65
C MET A 234 -15.11 1.49 19.22
N SER A 235 -15.11 2.76 18.78
CA SER A 235 -16.13 3.72 19.18
C SER A 235 -17.50 3.27 18.64
N SER A 236 -18.53 3.42 19.46
CA SER A 236 -19.89 2.97 19.15
C SER A 236 -20.90 4.12 19.24
N ASP A 237 -20.43 5.33 18.96
CA ASP A 237 -21.22 6.54 19.10
C ASP A 237 -22.42 6.52 18.13
N ARG A 238 -23.58 6.92 18.65
CA ARG A 238 -24.76 7.18 17.83
C ARG A 238 -24.58 8.53 17.14
N ARG A 239 -24.69 8.55 15.83
CA ARG A 239 -24.61 9.77 15.02
C ARG A 239 -25.93 9.98 14.30
N GLU A 240 -26.31 11.24 14.16
CA GLU A 240 -27.37 11.61 13.22
C GLU A 240 -26.80 11.48 11.81
N VAL A 241 -27.46 10.69 10.96
CA VAL A 241 -27.07 10.47 9.57
C VAL A 241 -28.15 10.98 8.64
N ALA A 242 -27.74 11.51 7.49
CA ALA A 242 -28.61 11.54 6.34
C ALA A 242 -28.53 10.16 5.67
N LEU A 243 -29.65 9.46 5.56
CA LEU A 243 -29.73 8.18 4.89
C LEU A 243 -30.38 8.36 3.53
N ARG A 244 -29.67 8.00 2.46
CA ARG A 244 -30.23 7.82 1.13
C ARG A 244 -30.49 6.34 0.89
N LEU A 245 -31.75 5.93 0.94
CA LEU A 245 -32.20 4.56 0.66
C LEU A 245 -32.95 4.54 -0.67
N ASP A 246 -32.41 3.85 -1.69
CA ASP A 246 -33.02 3.72 -3.03
C ASP A 246 -33.52 5.07 -3.61
N GLY A 247 -32.73 6.14 -3.40
CA GLY A 247 -33.03 7.51 -3.87
C GLY A 247 -33.87 8.38 -2.92
N VAL A 248 -34.41 7.82 -1.83
CA VAL A 248 -35.15 8.57 -0.80
C VAL A 248 -34.21 9.00 0.30
N THR A 249 -34.15 10.31 0.58
CA THR A 249 -33.33 10.84 1.69
C THR A 249 -34.18 11.03 2.94
N LEU A 250 -33.77 10.43 4.05
CA LEU A 250 -34.38 10.59 5.37
C LEU A 250 -33.30 10.80 6.44
N SER A 251 -33.64 11.47 7.53
CA SER A 251 -32.74 11.60 8.68
C SER A 251 -33.03 10.52 9.70
N SER A 252 -31.98 9.90 10.23
CA SER A 252 -32.09 8.90 11.29
C SER A 252 -30.89 9.01 12.23
N THR A 253 -31.05 8.57 13.48
CA THR A 253 -29.93 8.42 14.40
C THR A 253 -29.54 6.95 14.46
N VAL A 254 -28.37 6.60 13.91
CA VAL A 254 -27.87 5.23 13.87
C VAL A 254 -26.50 5.13 14.56
N ARG A 255 -26.19 3.95 15.08
CA ARG A 255 -24.83 3.57 15.46
C ARG A 255 -24.15 3.05 14.19
N ILE A 256 -23.01 3.63 13.83
CA ILE A 256 -22.19 3.14 12.72
C ILE A 256 -21.00 2.40 13.33
N PRO A 257 -21.02 1.05 13.37
CA PRO A 257 -19.91 0.30 13.95
C PRO A 257 -18.68 0.41 13.05
N TYR A 258 -17.49 0.34 13.65
CA TYR A 258 -16.21 0.29 12.94
C TYR A 258 -16.04 1.43 11.95
N ALA A 259 -16.25 2.66 12.39
CA ALA A 259 -16.25 3.84 11.54
C ALA A 259 -15.18 4.85 11.89
N VAL A 260 -14.71 5.55 10.87
CA VAL A 260 -13.96 6.81 10.97
C VAL A 260 -14.74 7.90 10.25
N PHE A 261 -14.68 9.11 10.77
CA PHE A 261 -15.41 10.26 10.26
C PHE A 261 -14.46 11.30 9.71
N SER A 262 -14.93 12.13 8.79
CA SER A 262 -14.21 13.35 8.42
C SER A 262 -15.11 14.56 8.43
N GLU A 263 -14.84 15.49 9.34
CA GLU A 263 -15.61 16.76 9.44
C GLU A 263 -15.43 17.61 8.17
N ALA A 264 -14.25 17.54 7.55
CA ALA A 264 -13.98 18.25 6.29
C ALA A 264 -14.88 17.79 5.13
N GLU A 265 -15.39 16.55 5.19
CA GLU A 265 -16.27 15.95 4.19
C GLU A 265 -17.74 15.93 4.63
N MET A 266 -18.07 16.56 5.76
CA MET A 266 -19.44 16.73 6.27
C MET A 266 -19.85 18.20 6.30
N PRO A 267 -19.99 18.91 5.16
CA PRO A 267 -20.31 20.34 5.15
C PRO A 267 -21.68 20.67 5.77
N SER A 268 -22.59 19.69 5.87
CA SER A 268 -23.88 19.82 6.57
C SER A 268 -23.82 19.50 8.08
N GLY A 269 -22.65 19.13 8.59
CA GLY A 269 -22.41 18.71 9.97
C GLY A 269 -22.91 17.31 10.30
N ARG A 270 -23.28 16.50 9.30
CA ARG A 270 -23.78 15.14 9.45
C ARG A 270 -23.25 14.25 8.31
N PRO A 271 -22.86 13.00 8.58
CA PRO A 271 -22.47 12.06 7.53
C PRO A 271 -23.68 11.60 6.71
N MET A 272 -23.44 11.29 5.44
CA MET A 272 -24.42 10.65 4.55
C MET A 272 -24.12 9.16 4.47
N LEU A 273 -25.14 8.32 4.61
CA LEU A 273 -25.08 6.90 4.30
C LEU A 273 -25.95 6.66 3.07
N THR A 274 -25.38 6.09 2.01
CA THR A 274 -26.13 5.64 0.84
C THR A 274 -26.22 4.13 0.90
N LEU A 275 -27.46 3.63 0.89
CA LEU A 275 -27.79 2.21 0.81
C LEU A 275 -28.61 1.97 -0.46
N GLN A 276 -28.06 1.19 -1.38
CA GLN A 276 -28.80 0.62 -2.50
C GLN A 276 -29.18 -0.80 -2.13
N THR A 277 -30.42 -1.21 -2.40
CA THR A 277 -30.89 -2.56 -2.04
C THR A 277 -30.76 -3.58 -3.17
N ASN A 278 -30.54 -3.14 -4.42
CA ASN A 278 -30.38 -4.03 -5.58
C ASN A 278 -29.59 -3.39 -6.75
N PRO A 279 -28.33 -3.82 -7.02
CA PRO A 279 -27.52 -4.67 -6.16
C PRO A 279 -27.29 -3.99 -4.81
N PHE A 280 -26.97 -4.76 -3.77
CA PHE A 280 -26.69 -4.14 -2.49
C PHE A 280 -25.39 -3.34 -2.55
N GLU A 281 -25.46 -2.06 -2.21
CA GLU A 281 -24.28 -1.20 -2.06
C GLU A 281 -24.43 -0.34 -0.81
N ALA A 282 -23.37 -0.27 -0.01
CA ALA A 282 -23.30 0.61 1.15
C ALA A 282 -22.07 1.52 1.04
N SER A 283 -22.31 2.82 0.96
CA SER A 283 -21.28 3.85 0.90
C SER A 283 -21.58 4.99 1.86
N GLY A 284 -20.55 5.74 2.23
CA GLY A 284 -20.65 6.88 3.13
C GLY A 284 -19.99 8.11 2.53
N GLU A 285 -20.55 9.29 2.82
CA GLU A 285 -19.87 10.58 2.62
C GLU A 285 -19.60 11.17 4.00
N GLY A 286 -18.34 11.56 4.25
CA GLY A 286 -17.90 12.00 5.59
C GLY A 286 -17.79 10.88 6.62
N VAL A 287 -17.97 9.62 6.20
CA VAL A 287 -17.79 8.42 7.03
C VAL A 287 -17.29 7.25 6.19
N LEU A 288 -16.27 6.55 6.70
CA LEU A 288 -15.84 5.26 6.19
C LEU A 288 -16.05 4.21 7.29
N PHE A 289 -16.68 3.09 6.95
CA PHE A 289 -16.97 2.02 7.91
C PHE A 289 -16.55 0.64 7.39
N PHE A 290 -16.21 -0.24 8.33
CA PHE A 290 -15.77 -1.63 8.14
C PHE A 290 -16.78 -2.59 8.78
N THR A 291 -18.00 -2.64 8.25
CA THR A 291 -19.07 -3.47 8.82
C THR A 291 -18.99 -4.90 8.27
N PRO A 292 -18.93 -5.93 9.14
CA PRO A 292 -18.91 -7.32 8.69
C PRO A 292 -20.29 -7.82 8.26
N ASP A 293 -21.38 -7.20 8.74
CA ASP A 293 -22.76 -7.45 8.31
C ASP A 293 -23.47 -6.11 8.08
N ALA A 294 -23.71 -5.74 6.82
CA ALA A 294 -24.35 -4.47 6.50
C ALA A 294 -25.80 -4.37 7.03
N ALA A 295 -26.43 -5.50 7.35
CA ALA A 295 -27.74 -5.52 7.99
C ALA A 295 -27.74 -4.83 9.35
N GLU A 296 -26.60 -4.71 10.03
CA GLU A 296 -26.50 -3.97 11.30
C GLU A 296 -26.87 -2.48 11.13
N LEU A 297 -26.54 -1.87 10.00
CA LEU A 297 -26.92 -0.50 9.69
C LEU A 297 -28.42 -0.41 9.34
N ILE A 298 -28.91 -1.38 8.55
CA ILE A 298 -30.29 -1.39 8.04
C ILE A 298 -31.30 -1.70 9.15
N ARG A 299 -31.02 -2.65 10.04
CA ARG A 299 -31.92 -3.05 11.14
C ARG A 299 -32.24 -1.92 12.11
N GLN A 300 -31.41 -0.88 12.16
CA GLN A 300 -31.64 0.30 13.00
C GLN A 300 -32.67 1.26 12.41
N LEU A 301 -33.05 1.09 11.14
CA LEU A 301 -33.99 1.98 10.46
C LEU A 301 -35.45 1.62 10.77
N PRO A 302 -36.35 2.62 10.89
CA PRO A 302 -37.77 2.35 11.13
C PRO A 302 -38.36 1.40 10.10
N GLY A 303 -38.93 0.28 10.56
CA GLY A 303 -39.54 -0.75 9.70
C GLY A 303 -38.60 -1.86 9.21
N PHE A 304 -37.29 -1.74 9.45
CA PHE A 304 -36.27 -2.68 8.94
C PHE A 304 -35.66 -3.59 10.00
N GLY A 305 -36.15 -3.59 11.25
CA GLY A 305 -35.59 -4.38 12.36
C GLY A 305 -35.52 -5.90 12.16
N ARG A 306 -36.11 -6.44 11.07
CA ARG A 306 -36.05 -7.87 10.68
C ARG A 306 -35.26 -8.11 9.39
N PHE A 307 -34.48 -7.14 8.93
CA PHE A 307 -33.67 -7.29 7.71
C PHE A 307 -32.67 -8.45 7.87
N SER A 308 -32.63 -9.33 6.88
CA SER A 308 -31.75 -10.51 6.86
C SER A 308 -30.28 -10.11 6.91
N SER A 309 -29.43 -11.00 7.44
CA SER A 309 -27.99 -10.77 7.43
C SER A 309 -27.48 -10.59 6.01
N LEU A 310 -26.54 -9.67 5.86
CA LEU A 310 -25.87 -9.36 4.61
C LEU A 310 -24.36 -9.30 4.86
N PRO A 311 -23.72 -10.48 4.94
CA PRO A 311 -22.33 -10.60 5.29
C PRO A 311 -21.43 -9.90 4.27
N LEU A 312 -20.32 -9.34 4.75
CA LEU A 312 -19.28 -8.68 3.97
C LEU A 312 -17.93 -9.32 4.34
N PRO A 313 -17.61 -10.49 3.78
CA PRO A 313 -16.43 -11.28 4.13
C PRO A 313 -15.12 -10.49 4.08
N THR A 314 -14.92 -9.68 3.05
CA THR A 314 -13.71 -8.85 2.91
C THR A 314 -13.57 -7.84 4.06
N GLN A 315 -14.67 -7.27 4.58
CA GLN A 315 -14.61 -6.34 5.71
C GLN A 315 -14.34 -7.07 7.03
N ALA A 316 -14.85 -8.30 7.19
CA ALA A 316 -14.48 -9.15 8.32
C ALA A 316 -12.98 -9.49 8.32
N ILE A 317 -12.41 -9.80 7.15
CA ILE A 317 -10.95 -10.00 6.96
C ILE A 317 -10.17 -8.73 7.33
N GLN A 318 -10.63 -7.57 6.88
CA GLN A 318 -10.02 -6.28 7.22
C GLN A 318 -10.02 -6.04 8.73
N LEU A 319 -11.15 -6.23 9.42
CA LEU A 319 -11.24 -6.06 10.88
C LEU A 319 -10.29 -6.99 11.62
N GLY A 320 -10.28 -8.28 11.28
CA GLY A 320 -9.37 -9.25 11.88
C GLY A 320 -7.90 -8.80 11.76
N ALA A 321 -7.50 -8.38 10.56
CA ALA A 321 -6.15 -7.85 10.32
C ALA A 321 -5.85 -6.58 11.11
N ILE A 322 -6.74 -5.59 11.09
CA ILE A 322 -6.60 -4.29 11.77
C ILE A 322 -6.36 -4.51 13.27
N PHE A 323 -7.19 -5.31 13.92
CA PHE A 323 -7.07 -5.57 15.35
C PHE A 323 -5.81 -6.38 15.69
N ARG A 324 -5.41 -7.36 14.87
CA ARG A 324 -4.13 -8.07 15.07
C ARG A 324 -2.92 -7.14 14.94
N ILE A 325 -2.94 -6.18 14.02
CA ILE A 325 -1.87 -5.17 13.88
C ILE A 325 -1.85 -4.24 15.09
N ALA A 326 -3.00 -3.79 15.58
CA ALA A 326 -3.07 -3.00 16.82
C ALA A 326 -2.53 -3.77 18.03
N LEU A 327 -2.81 -5.07 18.11
CA LEU A 327 -2.23 -5.95 19.12
C LEU A 327 -0.72 -6.13 18.96
N GLN A 328 -0.18 -6.17 17.74
CA GLN A 328 1.26 -6.23 17.49
C GLN A 328 1.97 -4.97 17.99
N VAL A 329 1.45 -3.78 17.65
CA VAL A 329 2.14 -2.52 17.93
C VAL A 329 2.06 -2.12 19.41
N THR A 330 1.09 -2.65 20.16
CA THR A 330 0.92 -2.38 21.59
C THR A 330 1.57 -3.42 22.51
N ASP A 331 2.09 -4.52 21.96
CA ASP A 331 2.63 -5.62 22.76
C ASP A 331 3.87 -5.20 23.56
N GLY A 332 3.84 -5.49 24.87
CA GLY A 332 4.95 -5.17 25.78
C GLY A 332 5.21 -3.68 26.02
N VAL A 333 4.29 -2.78 25.67
CA VAL A 333 4.46 -1.32 25.83
C VAL A 333 3.66 -0.82 27.05
N PRO A 334 4.31 -0.45 28.17
CA PRO A 334 3.61 -0.09 29.42
C PRO A 334 2.57 1.02 29.25
N ASP A 335 2.91 2.08 28.52
CA ASP A 335 2.02 3.24 28.31
C ASP A 335 0.75 2.89 27.52
N TYR A 336 0.74 1.76 26.81
CA TYR A 336 -0.39 1.28 26.03
C TYR A 336 -1.10 0.08 26.66
N ALA A 337 -0.71 -0.37 27.86
CA ALA A 337 -1.21 -1.61 28.47
C ALA A 337 -2.75 -1.65 28.61
N ALA A 338 -3.37 -0.55 29.09
CA ALA A 338 -4.82 -0.47 29.23
C ALA A 338 -5.54 -0.47 27.87
N ARG A 339 -5.01 0.28 26.89
CA ARG A 339 -5.53 0.34 25.52
C ARG A 339 -5.43 -1.02 24.83
N ARG A 340 -4.28 -1.70 24.98
CA ARG A 340 -4.05 -3.08 24.54
C ARG A 340 -5.08 -4.04 25.12
N GLN A 341 -5.36 -3.96 26.42
CA GLN A 341 -6.34 -4.83 27.06
C GLN A 341 -7.74 -4.63 26.45
N ALA A 342 -8.15 -3.39 26.20
CA ALA A 342 -9.42 -3.09 25.55
C ALA A 342 -9.47 -3.65 24.11
N ILE A 343 -8.40 -3.45 23.33
CA ILE A 343 -8.29 -3.98 21.97
C ILE A 343 -8.35 -5.53 21.97
N ALA A 344 -7.66 -6.18 22.92
CA ALA A 344 -7.62 -7.63 23.03
C ALA A 344 -8.97 -8.22 23.45
N GLU A 345 -9.69 -7.56 24.36
CA GLU A 345 -11.06 -7.94 24.73
C GLU A 345 -11.99 -7.82 23.52
N HIS A 346 -11.96 -6.68 22.82
CA HIS A 346 -12.76 -6.45 21.63
C HIS A 346 -12.49 -7.52 20.55
N TYR A 347 -11.22 -7.80 20.28
CA TYR A 347 -10.83 -8.85 19.33
C TYR A 347 -11.39 -10.21 19.73
N ARG A 348 -11.18 -10.65 20.98
CA ARG A 348 -11.67 -11.96 21.45
C ARG A 348 -13.18 -12.10 21.39
N GLN A 349 -13.92 -11.02 21.61
CA GLN A 349 -15.39 -11.04 21.55
C GLN A 349 -15.93 -11.24 20.13
N HIS A 350 -15.24 -10.73 19.11
CA HIS A 350 -15.78 -10.67 17.74
C HIS A 350 -15.06 -11.58 16.74
N VAL A 351 -13.86 -12.07 17.03
CA VAL A 351 -13.05 -12.85 16.09
C VAL A 351 -13.75 -14.11 15.57
N GLY A 352 -14.58 -14.75 16.40
CA GLY A 352 -15.36 -15.92 15.97
C GLY A 352 -16.34 -15.58 14.85
N GLU A 353 -17.13 -14.52 15.03
CA GLU A 353 -18.08 -14.02 14.03
C GLU A 353 -17.35 -13.57 12.76
N TRP A 354 -16.27 -12.78 12.89
CA TRP A 354 -15.50 -12.33 11.73
C TRP A 354 -14.91 -13.50 10.94
N LEU A 355 -14.44 -14.53 11.63
CA LEU A 355 -13.89 -15.71 11.00
C LEU A 355 -14.97 -16.53 10.28
N ASP A 356 -16.16 -16.68 10.87
CA ASP A 356 -17.27 -17.38 10.24
C ASP A 356 -17.72 -16.64 8.97
N ILE A 357 -17.85 -15.31 9.02
CA ILE A 357 -18.16 -14.49 7.84
C ILE A 357 -17.04 -14.54 6.80
N ALA A 358 -15.77 -14.53 7.23
CA ALA A 358 -14.62 -14.60 6.31
C ALA A 358 -14.50 -15.96 5.61
N ALA A 359 -14.93 -17.05 6.24
CA ALA A 359 -14.92 -18.40 5.65
C ALA A 359 -15.91 -18.53 4.48
N ASP A 360 -16.97 -17.73 4.47
CA ASP A 360 -17.97 -17.65 3.40
C ASP A 360 -17.57 -16.64 2.30
N TRP A 361 -16.28 -16.27 2.19
CA TRP A 361 -15.81 -15.40 1.13
C TRP A 361 -16.00 -16.07 -0.25
N GLU A 362 -16.57 -15.33 -1.20
CA GLU A 362 -16.75 -15.79 -2.57
C GLU A 362 -16.20 -14.76 -3.56
N ASN A 363 -15.69 -15.26 -4.68
CA ASN A 363 -15.22 -14.45 -5.79
C ASN A 363 -16.41 -13.92 -6.59
N SER A 364 -16.72 -12.64 -6.42
CA SER A 364 -17.81 -11.97 -7.13
C SER A 364 -17.39 -11.31 -8.45
N ASN A 365 -16.23 -11.68 -9.01
CA ASN A 365 -15.77 -11.12 -10.27
C ASN A 365 -16.68 -11.57 -11.42
N ASP A 366 -16.94 -10.65 -12.35
CA ASP A 366 -17.64 -10.95 -13.60
C ASP A 366 -16.69 -10.68 -14.76
N CYS A 367 -16.17 -11.76 -15.36
CA CYS A 367 -15.13 -11.71 -16.38
C CYS A 367 -13.90 -10.86 -15.97
N ASP A 368 -13.75 -9.66 -16.56
CA ASP A 368 -12.65 -8.73 -16.31
C ASP A 368 -12.95 -7.68 -15.23
N GLN A 369 -14.17 -7.69 -14.67
CA GLN A 369 -14.62 -6.73 -13.66
C GLN A 369 -14.40 -7.26 -12.24
N GLY A 370 -14.09 -6.35 -11.32
CA GLY A 370 -14.04 -6.64 -9.89
C GLY A 370 -12.73 -7.23 -9.36
N TYR A 371 -11.78 -7.64 -10.24
CA TYR A 371 -10.57 -8.37 -9.84
C TYR A 371 -9.74 -7.73 -8.71
N PHE A 372 -9.74 -6.40 -8.61
CA PHE A 372 -9.08 -5.68 -7.52
C PHE A 372 -9.59 -6.09 -6.13
N GLY A 373 -10.83 -6.59 -6.02
CA GLY A 373 -11.41 -7.13 -4.79
C GLY A 373 -10.62 -8.30 -4.19
N LEU A 374 -9.91 -9.08 -5.02
CA LEU A 374 -8.99 -10.12 -4.55
C LEU A 374 -7.82 -9.51 -3.77
N ASN A 375 -7.24 -8.41 -4.26
CA ASN A 375 -6.16 -7.71 -3.55
C ASN A 375 -6.64 -7.22 -2.18
N ILE A 376 -7.90 -6.75 -2.12
CA ILE A 376 -8.57 -6.32 -0.89
C ILE A 376 -8.81 -7.51 0.07
N GLY A 377 -8.88 -8.75 -0.40
CA GLY A 377 -8.90 -9.94 0.46
C GLY A 377 -7.50 -10.40 0.93
N PHE A 378 -6.56 -10.55 -0.01
CA PHE A 378 -5.25 -11.17 0.23
C PHE A 378 -4.35 -10.33 1.16
N MET A 379 -4.26 -9.01 0.97
CA MET A 379 -3.38 -8.14 1.77
C MET A 379 -3.71 -8.14 3.28
N PRO A 380 -4.97 -7.90 3.70
CA PRO A 380 -5.30 -7.99 5.13
C PRO A 380 -5.20 -9.43 5.64
N LEU A 381 -5.61 -10.44 4.88
CA LEU A 381 -5.55 -11.84 5.33
C LEU A 381 -4.12 -12.28 5.64
N TYR A 382 -3.14 -11.88 4.82
CA TYR A 382 -1.73 -12.09 5.10
C TYR A 382 -1.34 -11.57 6.49
N SER A 383 -1.74 -10.34 6.83
CA SER A 383 -1.44 -9.74 8.13
C SER A 383 -2.19 -10.43 9.26
N TRP A 384 -3.44 -10.85 9.04
CA TRP A 384 -4.22 -11.59 10.03
C TRP A 384 -3.55 -12.93 10.37
N ILE A 385 -3.26 -13.78 9.38
CA ILE A 385 -2.65 -15.10 9.62
C ILE A 385 -1.26 -15.00 10.22
N ARG A 386 -0.43 -14.09 9.69
CA ARG A 386 0.95 -13.91 10.16
C ARG A 386 0.99 -13.51 11.63
N LEU A 387 0.04 -12.68 12.06
CA LEU A 387 0.00 -12.16 13.42
C LEU A 387 -0.85 -13.01 14.37
N GLU A 388 -1.74 -13.89 13.90
CA GLU A 388 -2.57 -14.71 14.77
C GLU A 388 -1.73 -15.66 15.64
N THR A 389 -2.05 -15.67 16.92
CA THR A 389 -1.38 -16.42 18.00
C THR A 389 -2.20 -17.60 18.48
N ASP A 390 -3.52 -17.58 18.34
CA ASP A 390 -4.39 -18.72 18.63
C ASP A 390 -4.27 -19.75 17.50
N PRO A 391 -3.82 -20.98 17.79
CA PRO A 391 -3.57 -21.99 16.77
C PRO A 391 -4.86 -22.50 16.09
N ALA A 392 -6.01 -22.47 16.78
CA ALA A 392 -7.28 -22.90 16.21
C ALA A 392 -7.79 -21.87 15.20
N ILE A 393 -7.78 -20.58 15.57
CA ILE A 393 -8.14 -19.48 14.68
C ILE A 393 -7.20 -19.45 13.48
N LYS A 394 -5.89 -19.56 13.71
CA LYS A 394 -4.89 -19.58 12.64
C LYS A 394 -5.12 -20.74 11.66
N THR A 395 -5.41 -21.93 12.16
CA THR A 395 -5.67 -23.09 11.30
C THR A 395 -6.90 -22.86 10.42
N ARG A 396 -8.00 -22.31 10.98
CA ARG A 396 -9.19 -21.97 10.20
C ARG A 396 -8.89 -20.91 9.14
N LEU A 397 -8.20 -19.82 9.48
CA LEU A 397 -7.79 -18.81 8.49
C LEU A 397 -6.93 -19.40 7.35
N GLN A 398 -6.01 -20.30 7.67
CA GLN A 398 -5.16 -20.94 6.66
C GLN A 398 -5.93 -21.90 5.74
N ARG A 399 -6.88 -22.66 6.30
CA ARG A 399 -7.60 -23.72 5.59
C ARG A 399 -8.86 -23.19 4.91
N GLU A 400 -9.78 -22.63 5.67
CA GLU A 400 -11.11 -22.21 5.20
C GLU A 400 -11.01 -20.93 4.36
N VAL A 401 -10.29 -19.91 4.85
CA VAL A 401 -10.25 -18.60 4.18
C VAL A 401 -9.16 -18.55 3.10
N LEU A 402 -7.90 -18.78 3.48
CA LEU A 402 -6.78 -18.61 2.55
C LEU A 402 -6.75 -19.67 1.46
N ARG A 403 -6.82 -20.96 1.82
CA ARG A 403 -6.70 -22.06 0.85
C ARG A 403 -8.01 -22.26 0.09
N ASP A 404 -9.12 -22.44 0.79
CA ASP A 404 -10.37 -22.91 0.19
C ASP A 404 -11.16 -21.77 -0.45
N ALA A 405 -11.27 -20.59 0.18
CA ALA A 405 -12.04 -19.47 -0.37
C ALA A 405 -11.24 -18.58 -1.34
N LEU A 406 -10.01 -18.19 -1.00
CA LEU A 406 -9.24 -17.21 -1.81
C LEU A 406 -8.26 -17.84 -2.79
N TRP A 407 -7.39 -18.75 -2.34
CA TRP A 407 -6.34 -19.31 -3.21
C TRP A 407 -6.90 -20.23 -4.28
N ALA A 408 -7.92 -21.03 -3.96
CA ALA A 408 -8.60 -21.90 -4.92
C ALA A 408 -9.08 -21.13 -6.18
N GLU A 409 -9.51 -19.89 -5.99
CA GLU A 409 -10.00 -18.99 -7.03
C GLU A 409 -8.92 -18.37 -7.92
N VAL A 410 -7.65 -18.41 -7.49
CA VAL A 410 -6.55 -17.70 -8.19
C VAL A 410 -5.33 -18.57 -8.47
N ALA A 411 -5.43 -19.88 -8.22
CA ALA A 411 -4.30 -20.80 -8.25
C ALA A 411 -3.61 -20.88 -9.62
N ASP A 412 -4.38 -20.70 -10.70
CA ASP A 412 -3.92 -20.71 -12.09
C ASP A 412 -3.77 -19.31 -12.70
N HIS A 413 -4.02 -18.24 -11.94
CA HIS A 413 -3.98 -16.86 -12.42
C HIS A 413 -2.56 -16.32 -12.64
N LYS A 414 -1.52 -17.12 -12.36
CA LYS A 414 -0.10 -16.69 -12.39
C LYS A 414 0.16 -15.39 -11.61
N ASN A 415 -0.60 -15.18 -10.52
CA ASN A 415 -0.47 -13.99 -9.68
C ASN A 415 0.61 -14.23 -8.61
N VAL A 416 1.82 -13.78 -8.89
CA VAL A 416 3.00 -14.06 -8.06
C VAL A 416 2.82 -13.56 -6.62
N PHE A 417 2.25 -12.36 -6.46
CA PHE A 417 2.07 -11.77 -5.13
C PHE A 417 1.11 -12.61 -4.27
N PHE A 418 -0.04 -13.03 -4.82
CA PHE A 418 -0.98 -13.89 -4.11
C PHE A 418 -0.40 -15.29 -3.86
N ALA A 419 0.35 -15.84 -4.81
CA ALA A 419 1.04 -17.12 -4.64
C ALA A 419 2.07 -17.08 -3.51
N PHE A 420 2.84 -16.00 -3.37
CA PHE A 420 3.80 -15.84 -2.28
C PHE A 420 3.11 -15.55 -0.93
N ILE A 421 1.99 -14.83 -0.91
CA ILE A 421 1.14 -14.75 0.29
C ILE A 421 0.69 -16.15 0.71
N TYR A 422 0.10 -16.92 -0.22
CA TYR A 422 -0.34 -18.28 0.05
C TYR A 422 0.79 -19.16 0.56
N ALA A 423 1.90 -19.24 -0.17
CA ALA A 423 3.04 -20.09 0.18
C ALA A 423 3.65 -19.74 1.55
N SER A 424 3.69 -18.46 1.91
CA SER A 424 4.26 -18.01 3.20
C SER A 424 3.35 -18.25 4.38
N GLN A 425 2.04 -18.32 4.14
CA GLN A 425 1.01 -18.48 5.18
C GLN A 425 0.38 -19.87 5.18
N ALA A 426 0.71 -20.74 4.24
CA ALA A 426 0.17 -22.09 4.15
C ALA A 426 0.40 -22.89 5.44
N ALA A 427 -0.54 -23.78 5.75
CA ALA A 427 -0.42 -24.62 6.92
C ALA A 427 0.73 -25.63 6.76
N ALA A 428 1.32 -26.06 7.88
CA ALA A 428 2.40 -27.03 7.85
C ALA A 428 1.95 -28.31 7.12
N GLY A 429 2.76 -28.76 6.16
CA GLY A 429 2.47 -29.94 5.33
C GLY A 429 1.89 -29.64 3.95
N ASP A 430 1.51 -28.40 3.66
CA ASP A 430 1.06 -28.02 2.31
C ASP A 430 2.26 -27.99 1.35
N ALA A 431 2.10 -28.65 0.20
CA ALA A 431 3.15 -28.75 -0.81
C ALA A 431 3.24 -27.44 -1.62
N SER A 432 3.98 -26.45 -1.11
CA SER A 432 4.16 -25.15 -1.76
C SER A 432 5.38 -25.07 -2.69
N ARG A 433 6.24 -26.10 -2.74
CA ARG A 433 7.52 -26.04 -3.48
C ARG A 433 7.34 -25.76 -4.96
N ASP A 434 6.49 -26.52 -5.65
CA ASP A 434 6.30 -26.39 -7.10
C ASP A 434 5.60 -25.07 -7.45
N LEU A 435 4.65 -24.66 -6.60
CA LEU A 435 3.99 -23.35 -6.68
C LEU A 435 5.00 -22.20 -6.55
N ILE A 436 5.91 -22.28 -5.57
CA ILE A 436 6.97 -21.28 -5.37
C ILE A 436 7.86 -21.21 -6.60
N ALA A 437 8.33 -22.36 -7.10
CA ALA A 437 9.19 -22.41 -8.27
C ALA A 437 8.52 -21.85 -9.53
N ALA A 438 7.27 -22.22 -9.79
CA ALA A 438 6.50 -21.73 -10.94
C ALA A 438 6.27 -20.21 -10.88
N ASN A 439 5.94 -19.67 -9.71
CA ASN A 439 5.69 -18.22 -9.56
C ASN A 439 6.99 -17.40 -9.51
N ALA A 440 8.08 -17.94 -8.97
CA ALA A 440 9.39 -17.32 -9.10
C ALA A 440 9.84 -17.24 -10.56
N ALA A 441 9.57 -18.28 -11.37
CA ALA A 441 9.84 -18.27 -12.80
C ALA A 441 8.99 -17.22 -13.55
N GLN A 442 7.73 -17.02 -13.15
CA GLN A 442 6.89 -15.93 -13.69
C GLN A 442 7.41 -14.55 -13.27
N LEU A 443 7.85 -14.36 -12.03
CA LEU A 443 8.43 -13.09 -11.59
C LEU A 443 9.73 -12.75 -12.30
N ALA A 444 10.56 -13.75 -12.62
CA ALA A 444 11.79 -13.56 -13.39
C ALA A 444 11.55 -13.04 -14.81
N ARG A 445 10.30 -13.09 -15.30
CA ARG A 445 9.87 -12.52 -16.59
C ARG A 445 9.35 -11.08 -16.46
N PHE A 446 9.32 -10.50 -15.27
CA PHE A 446 8.79 -9.14 -15.11
C PHE A 446 9.52 -8.14 -16.03
N PRO A 447 8.80 -7.21 -16.69
CA PRO A 447 9.42 -6.25 -17.59
C PRO A 447 10.61 -5.49 -16.97
N ILE A 448 11.55 -5.06 -17.82
CA ILE A 448 12.65 -4.20 -17.36
C ILE A 448 12.15 -2.79 -17.01
N ALA A 449 12.79 -2.12 -16.06
CA ALA A 449 12.52 -0.72 -15.77
C ALA A 449 13.05 0.21 -16.90
N PRO A 450 12.39 1.35 -17.19
CA PRO A 450 11.10 1.79 -16.65
C PRO A 450 9.91 0.92 -17.12
N ASN A 451 8.91 0.69 -16.26
CA ASN A 451 7.69 -0.07 -16.60
C ASN A 451 6.75 0.77 -17.49
N LEU A 452 7.14 0.93 -18.75
CA LEU A 452 6.39 1.68 -19.76
C LEU A 452 5.05 1.02 -20.05
N ALA A 453 3.98 1.82 -20.18
CA ALA A 453 2.66 1.40 -20.66
C ALA A 453 2.68 1.06 -22.16
N LYS A 454 3.45 0.03 -22.51
CA LYS A 454 3.61 -0.46 -23.89
C LYS A 454 2.32 -1.13 -24.35
N GLY A 455 1.96 -0.91 -25.61
CA GLY A 455 0.84 -1.60 -26.23
C GLY A 455 1.04 -3.13 -26.23
N ARG A 456 -0.08 -3.84 -26.18
CA ARG A 456 -0.18 -5.29 -26.17
C ARG A 456 -1.29 -5.72 -27.13
N ASP A 457 -0.98 -6.67 -27.99
CA ASP A 457 -1.95 -7.37 -28.82
C ASP A 457 -1.64 -8.87 -28.79
N LEU A 458 -2.37 -9.58 -27.94
CA LEU A 458 -2.23 -11.01 -27.69
C LEU A 458 -3.34 -11.83 -28.36
N ARG A 459 -4.19 -11.18 -29.17
CA ARG A 459 -5.27 -11.85 -29.90
C ARG A 459 -4.67 -12.85 -30.88
N GLY A 460 -5.17 -14.08 -30.85
CA GLY A 460 -4.65 -15.18 -31.66
C GLY A 460 -3.35 -15.82 -31.14
N ILE A 461 -2.74 -15.29 -30.08
CA ILE A 461 -1.64 -15.94 -29.34
C ILE A 461 -2.23 -16.82 -28.24
N TYR A 462 -3.16 -16.26 -27.48
CA TYR A 462 -3.88 -16.95 -26.43
C TYR A 462 -5.28 -17.36 -26.90
N PRO A 463 -5.81 -18.51 -26.41
CA PRO A 463 -7.19 -18.89 -26.69
C PRO A 463 -8.15 -17.87 -26.07
N GLU A 464 -9.15 -17.42 -26.81
CA GLU A 464 -10.19 -16.53 -26.30
C GLU A 464 -11.18 -17.32 -25.43
N SER A 465 -11.71 -16.69 -24.37
CA SER A 465 -12.72 -17.30 -23.50
C SER A 465 -14.07 -17.40 -24.20
N GLU A 466 -14.69 -18.58 -24.16
CA GLU A 466 -16.05 -18.79 -24.66
C GLU A 466 -17.10 -18.12 -23.75
N GLU A 467 -16.83 -18.06 -22.44
CA GLU A 467 -17.73 -17.48 -21.44
C GLU A 467 -17.61 -15.95 -21.38
N CYS A 468 -16.40 -15.43 -21.61
CA CYS A 468 -16.08 -14.02 -21.54
C CYS A 468 -15.40 -13.55 -22.85
N PRO A 469 -16.16 -13.28 -23.92
CA PRO A 469 -15.60 -12.83 -25.19
C PRO A 469 -14.73 -11.57 -25.03
N GLY A 470 -13.60 -11.50 -25.73
CA GLY A 470 -12.65 -10.40 -25.71
C GLY A 470 -11.48 -10.54 -24.73
N ILE A 471 -11.49 -11.55 -23.86
CA ILE A 471 -10.38 -11.89 -22.96
C ILE A 471 -9.88 -13.32 -23.17
N SER A 472 -8.68 -13.61 -22.66
CA SER A 472 -8.06 -14.92 -22.73
C SER A 472 -8.79 -15.94 -21.85
N ALA A 473 -8.91 -17.19 -22.32
CA ALA A 473 -9.40 -18.32 -21.52
C ALA A 473 -8.38 -18.77 -20.44
N VAL A 474 -7.12 -18.35 -20.55
CA VAL A 474 -6.05 -18.68 -19.59
C VAL A 474 -5.28 -17.44 -19.20
N ALA A 475 -4.72 -17.42 -17.98
CA ALA A 475 -3.89 -16.30 -17.55
C ALA A 475 -2.67 -16.10 -18.46
N VAL A 476 -2.45 -14.86 -18.90
CA VAL A 476 -1.26 -14.50 -19.68
C VAL A 476 -0.02 -14.43 -18.79
N ASP A 477 1.13 -14.72 -19.39
CA ASP A 477 2.42 -14.65 -18.71
C ASP A 477 2.77 -13.22 -18.28
N VAL A 478 3.56 -13.10 -17.21
CA VAL A 478 3.83 -11.81 -16.53
C VAL A 478 4.48 -10.75 -17.44
N ASP A 479 5.39 -11.13 -18.35
CA ASP A 479 6.01 -10.24 -19.35
C ASP A 479 5.02 -9.68 -20.39
N GLU A 480 3.94 -10.44 -20.64
CA GLU A 480 2.96 -10.14 -21.67
C GLU A 480 1.76 -9.35 -21.13
N ARG A 481 1.60 -9.27 -19.81
CA ARG A 481 0.54 -8.48 -19.17
C ARG A 481 0.60 -7.01 -19.58
N VAL A 482 -0.58 -6.40 -19.59
CA VAL A 482 -0.71 -4.94 -19.69
C VAL A 482 -0.20 -4.33 -18.39
N PRO A 483 0.81 -3.43 -18.45
CA PRO A 483 1.34 -2.77 -17.26
C PRO A 483 0.28 -1.94 -16.52
N ALA A 484 0.43 -1.84 -15.19
CA ALA A 484 -0.45 -1.05 -14.33
C ALA A 484 0.35 -0.52 -13.13
N THR A 485 -0.27 0.34 -12.31
CA THR A 485 0.34 0.84 -11.06
C THR A 485 0.70 -0.31 -10.13
N PHE A 486 -0.16 -1.33 -10.09
CA PHE A 486 0.09 -2.60 -9.42
C PHE A 486 -0.55 -3.72 -10.27
N VAL A 487 0.23 -4.53 -10.99
CA VAL A 487 -0.35 -5.52 -11.92
C VAL A 487 -1.12 -6.64 -11.20
N TRP A 488 -0.82 -6.91 -9.92
CA TRP A 488 -1.42 -8.01 -9.18
C TRP A 488 -2.88 -7.77 -8.75
N GLU A 489 -3.38 -6.53 -8.84
CA GLU A 489 -4.81 -6.22 -8.69
C GLU A 489 -5.57 -6.21 -10.03
N ARG A 490 -4.89 -6.49 -11.15
CA ARG A 490 -5.49 -6.52 -12.48
C ARG A 490 -5.72 -7.95 -12.92
N HIS A 491 -6.84 -8.16 -13.62
CA HIS A 491 -7.18 -9.46 -14.18
C HIS A 491 -6.11 -9.92 -15.20
N PRO A 492 -5.70 -11.19 -15.18
CA PRO A 492 -4.57 -11.67 -15.98
C PRO A 492 -4.95 -12.09 -17.41
N TRP A 493 -6.15 -11.74 -17.89
CA TRP A 493 -6.68 -12.26 -19.17
C TRP A 493 -6.77 -11.22 -20.28
N LYS A 494 -6.35 -9.98 -20.04
CA LYS A 494 -6.48 -8.89 -21.02
C LYS A 494 -5.65 -9.20 -22.28
N LEU A 495 -6.32 -9.24 -23.44
CA LEU A 495 -5.69 -9.57 -24.73
C LEU A 495 -5.23 -8.35 -25.52
N TYR A 496 -5.83 -7.18 -25.32
CA TYR A 496 -5.52 -5.99 -26.11
C TYR A 496 -5.47 -4.72 -25.25
N ASP A 497 -4.43 -3.93 -25.47
CA ASP A 497 -4.28 -2.57 -24.97
C ASP A 497 -3.42 -1.76 -25.94
N ALA A 498 -3.86 -0.56 -26.32
CA ALA A 498 -3.08 0.26 -27.25
C ALA A 498 -1.78 0.81 -26.64
N GLY A 499 -1.65 0.74 -25.32
CA GLY A 499 -0.61 1.43 -24.55
C GLY A 499 -0.87 2.92 -24.45
N THR A 500 -0.09 3.56 -23.58
CA THR A 500 -0.06 5.03 -23.47
C THR A 500 1.37 5.49 -23.64
N PRO A 501 1.72 6.16 -24.75
CA PRO A 501 3.08 6.64 -24.97
C PRO A 501 3.58 7.49 -23.81
N ASN A 502 4.82 7.23 -23.38
CA ASN A 502 5.52 7.95 -22.32
C ASN A 502 4.88 7.88 -20.93
N LEU A 503 3.86 7.03 -20.71
CA LEU A 503 3.36 6.72 -19.38
C LEU A 503 4.21 5.60 -18.77
N VAL A 504 4.68 5.82 -17.54
CA VAL A 504 5.47 4.86 -16.79
C VAL A 504 4.80 4.57 -15.46
N TYR A 505 4.75 3.29 -15.10
CA TYR A 505 4.25 2.81 -13.82
C TYR A 505 5.38 2.61 -12.79
N PRO A 506 5.07 2.72 -11.48
CA PRO A 506 6.05 2.76 -10.40
C PRO A 506 6.87 1.49 -10.17
N GLY A 507 6.41 0.33 -10.65
CA GLY A 507 7.10 -0.96 -10.45
C GLY A 507 7.04 -1.51 -9.02
N ILE A 508 6.15 -0.97 -8.18
CA ILE A 508 5.98 -1.45 -6.79
C ILE A 508 5.38 -2.86 -6.69
N ASP A 509 4.69 -3.32 -7.74
CA ASP A 509 4.24 -4.69 -7.90
C ASP A 509 5.40 -5.68 -7.98
N TYR A 510 6.45 -5.31 -8.73
CA TYR A 510 7.68 -6.08 -8.74
C TYR A 510 8.38 -6.02 -7.38
N LEU A 511 8.59 -4.81 -6.84
CA LEU A 511 9.31 -4.62 -5.57
C LEU A 511 8.66 -5.41 -4.42
N MET A 512 7.33 -5.33 -4.30
CA MET A 512 6.59 -6.02 -3.25
C MET A 512 6.71 -7.55 -3.38
N ALA A 513 6.49 -8.10 -4.57
CA ALA A 513 6.57 -9.55 -4.80
C ALA A 513 8.01 -10.07 -4.64
N TYR A 514 9.00 -9.35 -5.17
CA TYR A 514 10.41 -9.71 -5.10
C TYR A 514 10.92 -9.73 -3.66
N TRP A 515 10.71 -8.66 -2.89
CA TRP A 515 11.19 -8.59 -1.52
C TRP A 515 10.45 -9.54 -0.58
N MET A 516 9.17 -9.83 -0.84
CA MET A 516 8.46 -10.91 -0.16
C MET A 516 9.10 -12.27 -0.47
N GLY A 517 9.40 -12.55 -1.73
CA GLY A 517 10.06 -13.78 -2.15
C GLY A 517 11.46 -13.95 -1.52
N ARG A 518 12.25 -12.88 -1.44
CA ARG A 518 13.55 -12.87 -0.75
C ARG A 518 13.42 -13.12 0.74
N TYR A 519 12.52 -12.41 1.43
CA TYR A 519 12.31 -12.52 2.87
C TYR A 519 11.88 -13.93 3.30
N TYR A 520 10.98 -14.56 2.54
CA TYR A 520 10.51 -15.92 2.82
C TYR A 520 11.41 -17.04 2.25
N GLY A 521 12.53 -16.68 1.58
CA GLY A 521 13.46 -17.65 1.01
C GLY A 521 12.94 -18.39 -0.23
N PHE A 522 11.92 -17.83 -0.89
CA PHE A 522 11.37 -18.34 -2.17
C PHE A 522 12.27 -18.00 -3.34
N ILE A 523 13.01 -16.89 -3.23
CA ILE A 523 13.96 -16.42 -4.21
C ILE A 523 15.33 -16.38 -3.54
N ALA A 524 16.28 -17.11 -4.13
CA ALA A 524 17.69 -16.98 -3.81
C ALA A 524 18.35 -16.14 -4.90
N ASP A 525 18.73 -14.91 -4.56
CA ASP A 525 19.44 -13.96 -5.42
C ASP A 525 20.29 -13.08 -4.49
N ASP A 526 21.53 -12.73 -4.86
CA ASP A 526 22.59 -12.05 -4.06
C ASP A 526 22.66 -12.38 -2.54
N ALA A 527 23.86 -12.64 -2.01
CA ALA A 527 24.02 -12.80 -0.57
C ALA A 527 23.65 -11.50 0.19
N PRO A 528 23.03 -11.56 1.38
CA PRO A 528 22.82 -10.38 2.23
C PRO A 528 24.12 -9.60 2.41
N GLY A 529 24.10 -8.29 2.15
CA GLY A 529 25.30 -7.44 2.18
C GLY A 529 26.15 -7.46 0.90
N THR A 530 25.66 -8.00 -0.22
CA THR A 530 26.28 -7.82 -1.54
C THR A 530 25.86 -6.45 -2.10
N CYS A 531 26.59 -5.41 -1.71
CA CYS A 531 26.27 -4.01 -1.97
C CYS A 531 26.68 -3.55 -3.37
N LEU A 532 26.08 -2.44 -3.83
CA LEU A 532 26.78 -1.51 -4.73
C LEU A 532 27.72 -0.67 -3.86
N LEU A 533 29.04 -0.82 -3.99
CA LEU A 533 29.94 0.18 -3.41
C LEU A 533 30.12 1.31 -4.43
N TRP A 534 29.80 2.51 -3.99
CA TRP A 534 30.28 3.73 -4.64
C TRP A 534 31.79 3.80 -4.45
N ARG A 535 32.55 3.94 -5.55
CA ARG A 535 33.98 4.24 -5.48
C ARG A 535 34.29 5.50 -6.29
N PRO A 536 34.97 6.51 -5.71
CA PRO A 536 35.57 7.58 -6.49
C PRO A 536 36.77 7.01 -7.26
N LYS A 537 36.98 7.49 -8.49
CA LYS A 537 38.15 7.11 -9.30
C LYS A 537 39.46 7.51 -8.63
#